data_AF-A0A9W9FVT9-F1
#
_entry.id   AF-A0A9W9FVT9-F1
#
_cell.length_a   1.000
_cell.length_b   1.000
_cell.length_c   1.000
_cell.angle_alpha   90.00
_cell.angle_beta   90.00
_cell.angle_gamma   90.00
#
_symmetry.space_group_name_H-M   'P 1'
#
loop_
_entity.id
_entity.type
_entity.pdbx_description
1 polymer ?
#
loop_
_entity_poly.entity_id
_entity_poly.type
_entity_poly.pdbx_seq_one_letter_code
_entity_poly.pdbx_strand_id
1 'polypeptide(L)'
;MFLPKRSHEGREALERHPTFIRSQLKHYGVDFNEAEFARSNGSAFMKATLQAGMCHLVPRHIAELERQMHEDWLKKLSLNQIFDRPDWVMQTFFLSSGQPDRAKMSTIGTMLFGPGMQQSLDNMIEAVKRITGLQYTTVSRGDGIIIVMGWDRAAVDEGANRLSSEERRSQQGEQQDQENRRASVEVNISSHLESEIDHASPVGIYIVDSHTSDGPDGFPEEELSLTIYETSTPGMLQADFVFDNTEGIMLLSSDKSILKDYLAEAERDEDRIRPSDRSSEKAYKRRLPASSTNRPQKQRRVEPNYPLKYLVKLKSRERGTRMIDYEERNGSITFGDKSFASFRGVADFGPGADYICDVGNQTSFSAKKISDKSRASGQIWNDFSEQQYEYERVARWRRRR
;
A
#
# COMPACT_ATOMS: atom_id res chain seq x y z
N MET A 1 -5.17 -29.56 -38.64
CA MET A 1 -6.07 -29.29 -37.50
C MET A 1 -5.95 -30.43 -36.49
N PHE A 2 -5.59 -30.14 -35.24
CA PHE A 2 -5.54 -31.14 -34.18
C PHE A 2 -6.99 -31.55 -33.84
N LEU A 3 -7.35 -32.82 -34.00
CA LEU A 3 -8.59 -33.35 -33.44
C LEU A 3 -8.24 -33.81 -32.01
N PRO A 4 -8.40 -32.97 -30.98
CA PRO A 4 -8.01 -33.36 -29.63
C PRO A 4 -8.75 -34.66 -29.26
N LYS A 5 -8.02 -35.61 -28.66
CA LYS A 5 -8.64 -36.78 -28.04
C LYS A 5 -9.62 -36.25 -26.98
N ARG A 6 -10.92 -36.39 -27.26
CA ARG A 6 -11.97 -35.95 -26.34
C ARG A 6 -11.96 -36.86 -25.11
N SER A 7 -11.97 -36.25 -23.92
CA SER A 7 -12.27 -36.97 -22.68
C SER A 7 -13.69 -37.54 -22.75
N HIS A 8 -14.00 -38.48 -21.86
CA HIS A 8 -15.35 -39.03 -21.74
C HIS A 8 -16.38 -37.91 -21.51
N GLU A 9 -16.12 -37.03 -20.55
CA GLU A 9 -16.97 -35.88 -20.20
C GLU A 9 -17.18 -34.94 -21.39
N GLY A 10 -16.13 -34.65 -22.17
CA GLY A 10 -16.25 -33.81 -23.36
C GLY A 10 -17.06 -34.44 -24.48
N ARG A 11 -17.11 -35.78 -24.56
CA ARG A 11 -17.97 -36.48 -25.52
C ARG A 11 -19.43 -36.40 -25.09
N GLU A 12 -19.69 -36.67 -23.82
CA GLU A 12 -21.03 -36.63 -23.21
C GLU A 12 -21.65 -35.23 -23.28
N ALA A 13 -20.86 -34.18 -23.04
CA ALA A 13 -21.30 -32.79 -23.17
C ALA A 13 -21.71 -32.45 -24.62
N LEU A 14 -20.94 -32.87 -25.62
CA LEU A 14 -21.26 -32.61 -27.03
C LEU A 14 -22.52 -33.36 -27.50
N GLU A 15 -22.72 -34.59 -27.04
CA GLU A 15 -23.94 -35.38 -27.33
C GLU A 15 -25.20 -34.73 -26.73
N ARG A 16 -25.09 -34.13 -25.55
CA ARG A 16 -26.20 -33.41 -24.89
C ARG A 16 -26.50 -32.04 -25.50
N HIS A 17 -25.59 -31.46 -26.28
CA HIS A 17 -25.73 -30.12 -26.85
C HIS A 17 -25.63 -30.09 -28.38
N PRO A 18 -26.56 -30.74 -29.11
CA PRO A 18 -26.53 -30.78 -30.58
C PRO A 18 -26.67 -29.39 -31.22
N THR A 19 -27.27 -28.43 -30.52
CA THR A 19 -27.36 -27.03 -30.96
C THR A 19 -26.00 -26.35 -31.06
N PHE A 20 -25.07 -26.64 -30.14
CA PHE A 20 -23.71 -26.12 -30.21
C PHE A 20 -23.00 -26.62 -31.48
N ILE A 21 -23.09 -27.93 -31.75
CA ILE A 21 -22.48 -28.55 -32.93
C ILE A 21 -23.08 -27.97 -34.23
N ARG A 22 -24.41 -27.81 -34.26
CA ARG A 22 -25.13 -27.18 -35.38
C ARG A 22 -24.61 -25.76 -35.63
N SER A 23 -24.47 -24.95 -34.57
CA SER A 23 -23.94 -23.59 -34.67
C SER A 23 -22.49 -23.54 -35.15
N GLN A 24 -21.64 -24.47 -34.70
CA GLN A 24 -20.26 -24.57 -35.16
C GLN A 24 -20.18 -24.90 -36.66
N LEU A 25 -20.94 -25.89 -37.13
CA LEU A 25 -20.97 -26.25 -38.55
C LEU A 25 -21.45 -25.08 -39.43
N LYS A 26 -22.51 -24.39 -39.01
CA LYS A 26 -22.98 -23.18 -39.69
C LYS A 26 -21.96 -22.05 -39.65
N HIS A 27 -21.25 -21.87 -38.53
CA HIS A 27 -20.16 -20.89 -38.41
C HIS A 27 -19.02 -21.17 -39.40
N TYR A 28 -18.75 -22.43 -39.72
CA TYR A 28 -17.80 -22.79 -40.77
C TYR A 28 -18.41 -22.81 -42.18
N GLY A 29 -19.68 -22.43 -42.35
CA GLY A 29 -20.36 -22.43 -43.65
C GLY A 29 -20.59 -23.82 -44.22
N VAL A 30 -20.64 -24.85 -43.36
CA VAL A 30 -20.92 -26.22 -43.75
C VAL A 30 -22.42 -26.37 -43.94
N ASP A 31 -22.84 -26.63 -45.17
CA ASP A 31 -24.22 -26.99 -45.48
C ASP A 31 -24.47 -28.46 -45.11
N PHE A 32 -25.57 -28.73 -44.42
CA PHE A 32 -26.00 -30.09 -44.08
C PHE A 32 -27.52 -30.17 -44.00
N ASN A 33 -28.05 -31.35 -44.32
CA ASN A 33 -29.46 -31.64 -44.15
C ASN A 33 -29.76 -31.97 -42.68
N GLU A 34 -30.78 -31.34 -42.09
CA GLU A 34 -31.17 -31.59 -40.69
C GLU A 34 -31.55 -33.06 -40.43
N ALA A 35 -32.13 -33.75 -41.42
CA ALA A 35 -32.44 -35.19 -41.30
C ALA A 35 -31.17 -36.06 -41.27
N GLU A 36 -30.12 -35.67 -42.00
CA GLU A 36 -28.83 -36.36 -42.01
C GLU A 36 -28.03 -36.09 -40.73
N PHE A 37 -28.08 -34.84 -40.25
CA PHE A 37 -27.50 -34.43 -38.98
C PHE A 37 -28.14 -35.16 -37.79
N ALA A 38 -29.47 -35.32 -37.79
CA ALA A 38 -30.20 -36.06 -36.76
C ALA A 38 -29.85 -37.57 -36.76
N ARG A 39 -29.71 -38.19 -37.95
CA ARG A 39 -29.38 -39.62 -38.07
C ARG A 39 -27.96 -39.96 -37.62
N SER A 40 -27.01 -39.05 -37.84
CA SER A 40 -25.58 -39.27 -37.58
C SER A 40 -25.13 -38.88 -36.18
N ASN A 41 -26.06 -38.52 -35.27
CA ASN A 41 -25.74 -38.00 -33.94
C ASN A 41 -24.67 -36.90 -34.03
N GLY A 42 -25.02 -35.76 -34.66
CA GLY A 42 -24.28 -34.49 -34.88
C GLY A 42 -22.77 -34.42 -34.65
N SER A 43 -22.27 -34.90 -33.50
CA SER A 43 -20.86 -35.12 -33.20
C SER A 43 -20.10 -36.03 -34.18
N ALA A 44 -20.75 -37.06 -34.76
CA ALA A 44 -20.10 -37.90 -35.77
C ALA A 44 -20.03 -37.17 -37.11
N PHE A 45 -21.08 -36.44 -37.47
CA PHE A 45 -21.09 -35.55 -38.64
C PHE A 45 -19.98 -34.52 -38.55
N MET A 46 -19.91 -33.76 -37.46
CA MET A 46 -18.85 -32.75 -37.23
C MET A 46 -17.45 -33.35 -37.31
N LYS A 47 -17.24 -34.57 -36.79
CA LYS A 47 -15.96 -35.26 -36.92
C LYS A 47 -15.62 -35.53 -38.40
N ALA A 48 -16.58 -36.03 -39.18
CA ALA A 48 -16.39 -36.26 -40.61
C ALA A 48 -16.11 -34.95 -41.37
N THR A 49 -16.81 -33.85 -41.04
CA THR A 49 -16.59 -32.55 -41.68
C THR A 49 -15.22 -31.96 -41.37
N LEU A 50 -14.75 -32.11 -40.13
CA LEU A 50 -13.40 -31.72 -39.71
C LEU A 50 -12.33 -32.54 -40.43
N GLN A 51 -12.56 -33.85 -40.62
CA GLN A 51 -11.64 -34.74 -41.35
C GLN A 51 -11.61 -34.43 -42.86
N ALA A 52 -12.73 -34.02 -43.43
CA ALA A 52 -12.83 -33.55 -44.82
C ALA A 52 -12.27 -32.14 -45.01
N GLY A 53 -11.87 -31.47 -43.91
CA GLY A 53 -11.27 -30.14 -43.95
C GLY A 53 -12.21 -28.98 -44.23
N MET A 54 -13.53 -29.21 -44.16
CA MET A 54 -14.52 -28.17 -44.45
C MET A 54 -14.56 -27.08 -43.37
N CYS A 55 -14.05 -27.34 -42.17
CA CYS A 55 -13.96 -26.36 -41.10
C CYS A 55 -12.56 -25.70 -41.01
N HIS A 56 -11.70 -25.84 -42.02
CA HIS A 56 -10.34 -25.29 -41.97
C HIS A 56 -10.26 -23.77 -42.11
N LEU A 57 -11.28 -23.16 -42.71
CA LEU A 57 -11.34 -21.72 -42.93
C LEU A 57 -12.68 -21.20 -42.44
N VAL A 58 -12.65 -20.13 -41.67
CA VAL A 58 -13.86 -19.36 -41.36
C VAL A 58 -14.33 -18.71 -42.66
N PRO A 59 -15.62 -18.84 -43.04
CA PRO A 59 -16.17 -18.17 -44.22
C PRO A 59 -15.85 -16.68 -44.21
N ARG A 60 -15.46 -16.14 -45.37
CA ARG A 60 -15.03 -14.74 -45.52
C ARG A 60 -16.03 -13.74 -44.91
N HIS A 61 -17.33 -13.98 -45.08
CA HIS A 61 -18.37 -13.09 -44.57
C HIS A 61 -18.43 -13.04 -43.03
N ILE A 62 -18.09 -14.13 -42.34
CA ILE A 62 -18.04 -14.16 -40.87
C ILE A 62 -16.79 -13.47 -40.35
N ALA A 63 -15.63 -13.74 -40.98
CA ALA A 63 -14.40 -13.03 -40.65
C ALA A 63 -14.54 -11.50 -40.88
N GLU A 64 -15.24 -11.12 -41.94
CA GLU A 64 -15.57 -9.73 -42.23
C GLU A 64 -16.54 -9.13 -41.20
N LEU A 65 -17.57 -9.87 -40.78
CA LEU A 65 -18.48 -9.44 -39.72
C LEU A 65 -17.74 -9.28 -38.38
N GLU A 66 -16.87 -10.21 -38.02
CA GLU A 66 -16.04 -10.13 -36.82
C GLU A 66 -15.15 -8.89 -36.85
N ARG A 67 -14.49 -8.62 -37.99
CA ARG A 67 -13.69 -7.40 -38.21
C ARG A 67 -14.54 -6.14 -38.02
N GLN A 68 -15.73 -6.09 -38.63
CA GLN A 68 -16.64 -4.95 -38.50
C GLN A 68 -17.09 -4.74 -37.04
N MET A 69 -17.47 -5.82 -36.35
CA MET A 69 -17.87 -5.75 -34.94
C MET A 69 -16.72 -5.32 -34.04
N HIS A 70 -15.50 -5.80 -34.31
CA HIS A 70 -14.31 -5.39 -33.58
C HIS A 70 -14.03 -3.90 -33.78
N GLU A 71 -14.09 -3.40 -35.01
CA GLU A 71 -13.92 -1.97 -35.32
C GLU A 71 -15.00 -1.11 -34.65
N ASP A 72 -16.26 -1.53 -34.68
CA ASP A 72 -17.36 -0.81 -34.04
C ASP A 72 -17.29 -0.86 -32.51
N TRP A 73 -16.74 -1.94 -31.95
CA TRP A 73 -16.45 -2.05 -30.53
C TRP A 73 -15.30 -1.14 -30.11
N LEU A 74 -14.18 -1.13 -30.85
CA LEU A 74 -13.04 -0.24 -30.60
C LEU A 74 -13.44 1.24 -30.63
N LYS A 75 -14.31 1.66 -31.55
CA LYS A 75 -14.84 3.04 -31.61
C LYS A 75 -15.58 3.48 -30.34
N LYS A 76 -16.07 2.54 -29.53
CA LYS A 76 -16.79 2.83 -28.27
C LYS A 76 -15.87 2.91 -27.06
N LEU A 77 -14.63 2.47 -27.19
CA LEU A 77 -13.68 2.41 -26.08
C LEU A 77 -12.91 3.73 -25.98
N SER A 78 -12.68 4.16 -24.75
CA SER A 78 -11.76 5.24 -24.43
C SER A 78 -10.32 4.73 -24.38
N LEU A 79 -9.35 5.63 -24.54
CA LEU A 79 -7.91 5.33 -24.41
C LEU A 79 -7.59 4.58 -23.11
N ASN A 80 -8.24 4.96 -21.99
CA ASN A 80 -8.05 4.37 -20.68
C ASN A 80 -8.59 2.93 -20.55
N GLN A 81 -9.41 2.46 -21.49
CA GLN A 81 -9.96 1.10 -21.48
C GLN A 81 -9.14 0.11 -22.30
N ILE A 82 -8.23 0.59 -23.15
CA ILE A 82 -7.45 -0.24 -24.08
C ILE A 82 -5.93 0.00 -23.99
N PHE A 83 -5.47 0.74 -22.98
CA PHE A 83 -4.04 1.07 -22.84
C PHE A 83 -3.16 -0.16 -22.61
N ASP A 84 -3.72 -1.27 -22.10
CA ASP A 84 -3.04 -2.57 -21.96
C ASP A 84 -2.81 -3.27 -23.30
N ARG A 85 -3.41 -2.76 -24.39
CA ARG A 85 -3.32 -3.29 -25.76
C ARG A 85 -2.84 -2.19 -26.74
N PRO A 86 -1.51 -1.93 -26.80
CA PRO A 86 -0.95 -0.90 -27.67
C PRO A 86 -1.41 -0.97 -29.13
N ASP A 87 -1.49 -2.18 -29.70
CA ASP A 87 -1.94 -2.37 -31.09
C ASP A 87 -3.38 -1.86 -31.32
N TRP A 88 -4.26 -2.03 -30.33
CA TRP A 88 -5.64 -1.56 -30.42
C TRP A 88 -5.73 -0.04 -30.32
N VAL A 89 -4.90 0.57 -29.47
CA VAL A 89 -4.77 2.04 -29.40
C VAL A 89 -4.33 2.59 -30.75
N MET A 90 -3.26 2.01 -31.31
CA MET A 90 -2.73 2.42 -32.60
C MET A 90 -3.77 2.29 -33.71
N GLN A 91 -4.47 1.16 -33.77
CA GLN A 91 -5.53 0.92 -34.75
C GLN A 91 -6.73 1.86 -34.59
N THR A 92 -7.11 2.17 -33.36
CA THR A 92 -8.29 2.99 -33.08
C THR A 92 -8.02 4.46 -33.42
N PHE A 93 -6.91 5.00 -32.93
CA PHE A 93 -6.67 6.45 -32.91
C PHE A 93 -5.69 6.95 -33.97
N PHE A 94 -4.80 6.11 -34.51
CA PHE A 94 -3.70 6.56 -35.36
C PHE A 94 -3.59 5.88 -36.72
N LEU A 95 -4.24 4.73 -36.94
CA LEU A 95 -4.14 3.98 -38.19
C LEU A 95 -5.49 3.79 -38.88
N SER A 96 -5.53 3.89 -40.20
CA SER A 96 -6.64 3.42 -41.04
C SER A 96 -6.13 2.33 -41.97
N SER A 97 -6.71 1.13 -41.87
CA SER A 97 -6.28 -0.05 -42.62
C SER A 97 -4.77 -0.33 -42.48
N GLY A 98 -4.23 -0.13 -41.27
CA GLY A 98 -2.81 -0.33 -40.96
C GLY A 98 -1.86 0.75 -41.44
N GLN A 99 -2.37 1.81 -42.09
CA GLN A 99 -1.57 2.96 -42.54
C GLN A 99 -1.78 4.16 -41.60
N PRO A 100 -0.76 5.01 -41.38
CA PRO A 100 -0.89 6.25 -40.61
C PRO A 100 -2.04 7.12 -41.13
N ASP A 101 -2.97 7.48 -40.25
CA ASP A 101 -4.12 8.33 -40.59
C ASP A 101 -4.16 9.56 -39.69
N ARG A 102 -3.72 10.69 -40.25
CA ARG A 102 -3.67 11.97 -39.55
C ARG A 102 -5.04 12.58 -39.27
N ALA A 103 -6.11 12.08 -39.90
CA ALA A 103 -7.47 12.60 -39.69
C ALA A 103 -8.14 12.02 -38.44
N LYS A 104 -7.71 10.84 -37.96
CA LYS A 104 -8.35 10.15 -36.82
C LYS A 104 -8.17 10.85 -35.48
N MET A 105 -7.06 11.54 -35.29
CA MET A 105 -6.72 12.17 -34.03
C MET A 105 -6.11 13.54 -34.29
N SER A 106 -6.96 14.56 -34.36
CA SER A 106 -6.57 15.96 -34.58
C SER A 106 -5.94 16.63 -33.36
N THR A 107 -6.14 16.05 -32.17
CA THR A 107 -5.60 16.53 -30.89
C THR A 107 -4.62 15.50 -30.32
N ILE A 108 -3.74 15.91 -29.42
CA ILE A 108 -2.85 14.99 -28.69
C ILE A 108 -3.66 13.97 -27.85
N GLY A 109 -3.16 12.73 -27.79
CA GLY A 109 -3.61 11.70 -26.87
C GLY A 109 -2.71 11.63 -25.64
N THR A 110 -3.31 11.44 -24.47
CA THR A 110 -2.59 11.32 -23.20
C THR A 110 -2.99 10.03 -22.50
N MET A 111 -2.01 9.31 -21.96
CA MET A 111 -2.24 8.10 -21.16
C MET A 111 -1.36 8.09 -19.92
N LEU A 112 -1.93 7.76 -18.77
CA LEU A 112 -1.22 7.63 -17.50
C LEU A 112 -0.86 6.17 -17.23
N PHE A 113 0.40 5.91 -16.90
CA PHE A 113 0.92 4.63 -16.45
C PHE A 113 1.37 4.78 -15.00
N GLY A 114 0.73 4.06 -14.09
CA GLY A 114 1.08 4.10 -12.66
C GLY A 114 2.36 3.31 -12.33
N PRO A 115 2.76 3.33 -11.05
CA PRO A 115 3.89 2.54 -10.55
C PRO A 115 3.78 1.06 -10.93
N GLY A 116 4.91 0.46 -11.31
CA GLY A 116 4.96 -0.96 -11.66
C GLY A 116 4.42 -1.32 -13.06
N MET A 117 3.94 -0.36 -13.85
CA MET A 117 3.47 -0.58 -15.22
C MET A 117 4.57 -0.41 -16.29
N GLN A 118 5.85 -0.51 -15.92
CA GLN A 118 6.99 -0.24 -16.80
C GLN A 118 6.92 -1.04 -18.12
N GLN A 119 6.58 -2.34 -18.04
CA GLN A 119 6.48 -3.17 -19.24
C GLN A 119 5.38 -2.69 -20.20
N SER A 120 4.25 -2.21 -19.66
CA SER A 120 3.15 -1.69 -20.49
C SER A 120 3.52 -0.35 -21.12
N LEU A 121 4.22 0.50 -20.38
CA LEU A 121 4.78 1.76 -20.88
C LEU A 121 5.74 1.49 -22.04
N ASP A 122 6.69 0.58 -21.86
CA ASP A 122 7.68 0.22 -22.88
C ASP A 122 7.01 -0.34 -24.14
N ASN A 123 6.02 -1.22 -23.98
CA ASN A 123 5.24 -1.77 -25.09
C ASN A 123 4.48 -0.67 -25.85
N MET A 124 3.92 0.31 -25.14
CA MET A 124 3.23 1.45 -25.76
C MET A 124 4.20 2.32 -26.56
N ILE A 125 5.36 2.65 -25.98
CA ILE A 125 6.40 3.44 -26.64
C ILE A 125 6.88 2.74 -27.93
N GLU A 126 7.13 1.43 -27.87
CA GLU A 126 7.54 0.67 -29.04
C GLU A 126 6.46 0.62 -30.12
N ALA A 127 5.18 0.51 -29.73
CA ALA A 127 4.07 0.57 -30.69
C ALA A 127 3.99 1.94 -31.39
N VAL A 128 4.14 3.04 -30.63
CA VAL A 128 4.15 4.40 -31.16
C VAL A 128 5.31 4.62 -32.15
N LYS A 129 6.53 4.17 -31.81
CA LYS A 129 7.72 4.29 -32.66
C LYS A 129 7.59 3.59 -34.02
N ARG A 130 6.76 2.54 -34.12
CA ARG A 130 6.51 1.83 -35.38
C ARG A 130 5.68 2.65 -36.36
N ILE A 131 4.94 3.66 -35.91
CA ILE A 131 4.09 4.49 -36.76
C ILE A 131 4.89 5.67 -37.29
N THR A 132 5.14 5.67 -38.60
CA THR A 132 5.90 6.75 -39.24
C THR A 132 5.20 8.10 -39.09
N GLY A 133 5.91 9.06 -38.51
CA GLY A 133 5.46 10.44 -38.35
C GLY A 133 4.68 10.73 -37.06
N LEU A 134 4.33 9.71 -36.27
CA LEU A 134 3.72 9.91 -34.96
C LEU A 134 4.78 10.37 -33.96
N GLN A 135 4.49 11.45 -33.23
CA GLN A 135 5.37 12.01 -32.21
C GLN A 135 4.88 11.62 -30.82
N TYR A 136 5.81 11.49 -29.88
CA TYR A 136 5.47 11.31 -28.47
C TYR A 136 6.52 11.92 -27.55
N THR A 137 6.11 12.16 -26.32
CA THR A 137 7.00 12.50 -25.21
C THR A 137 6.43 11.93 -23.91
N THR A 138 7.27 11.82 -22.89
CA THR A 138 6.89 11.31 -21.57
C THR A 138 7.04 12.39 -20.54
N VAL A 139 6.06 12.49 -19.64
CA VAL A 139 6.05 13.44 -18.53
C VAL A 139 5.88 12.65 -17.23
N SER A 140 6.76 12.89 -16.26
CA SER A 140 6.57 12.36 -14.91
C SER A 140 5.48 13.17 -14.21
N ARG A 141 4.51 12.51 -13.60
CA ARG A 141 3.43 13.15 -12.86
C ARG A 141 3.06 12.32 -11.64
N GLY A 142 3.23 12.87 -10.44
CA GLY A 142 3.11 12.12 -9.19
C GLY A 142 3.90 10.81 -9.22
N ASP A 143 3.21 9.71 -8.96
CA ASP A 143 3.72 8.34 -8.93
C ASP A 143 3.79 7.68 -10.33
N GLY A 144 3.34 8.37 -11.38
CA GLY A 144 3.18 7.79 -12.72
C GLY A 144 3.95 8.50 -13.83
N ILE A 145 3.92 7.87 -15.01
CA ILE A 145 4.45 8.42 -16.26
C ILE A 145 3.27 8.61 -17.22
N ILE A 146 3.13 9.83 -17.75
CA ILE A 146 2.17 10.14 -18.81
C ILE A 146 2.87 10.09 -20.15
N ILE A 147 2.37 9.29 -21.10
CA ILE A 147 2.73 9.42 -22.51
C ILE A 147 1.79 10.45 -23.14
N VAL A 148 2.38 11.47 -23.77
CA VAL A 148 1.68 12.41 -24.64
C VAL A 148 2.08 12.10 -26.08
N MET A 149 1.12 11.89 -26.97
CA MET A 149 1.37 11.49 -28.36
C MET A 149 0.45 12.18 -29.34
N GLY A 150 0.91 12.42 -30.57
CA GLY A 150 0.17 13.14 -31.59
C GLY A 150 0.96 13.33 -32.88
N TRP A 151 0.32 13.82 -33.93
CA TRP A 151 0.96 13.99 -35.25
C TRP A 151 1.85 15.22 -35.35
N ASP A 152 1.59 16.25 -34.55
CA ASP A 152 2.33 17.50 -34.54
C ASP A 152 3.25 17.56 -33.32
N ARG A 153 4.55 17.75 -33.56
CA ARG A 153 5.56 17.76 -32.50
C ARG A 153 5.35 18.94 -31.54
N ALA A 154 5.03 20.12 -32.06
CA ALA A 154 4.85 21.30 -31.23
C ALA A 154 3.64 21.15 -30.30
N ALA A 155 2.54 20.59 -30.80
CA ALA A 155 1.36 20.30 -29.98
C ALA A 155 1.64 19.25 -28.89
N VAL A 156 2.45 18.22 -29.19
CA VAL A 156 2.88 17.22 -28.20
C VAL A 156 3.75 17.84 -27.11
N ASP A 157 4.74 18.66 -27.50
CA ASP A 157 5.63 19.34 -26.56
C ASP A 157 4.87 20.38 -25.71
N GLU A 158 3.94 21.14 -26.29
CA GLU A 158 3.09 22.08 -25.57
C GLU A 158 2.18 21.36 -24.56
N GLY A 159 1.55 20.25 -24.97
CA GLY A 159 0.72 19.44 -24.09
C GLY A 159 1.50 18.87 -22.90
N ALA A 160 2.72 18.39 -23.16
CA ALA A 160 3.60 17.89 -22.12
C ALA A 160 4.08 18.98 -21.15
N ASN A 161 4.41 20.17 -21.67
CA ASN A 161 4.78 21.32 -20.85
C ASN A 161 3.61 21.79 -19.98
N ARG A 162 2.38 21.79 -20.52
CA ARG A 162 1.18 22.13 -19.76
C ARG A 162 0.99 21.17 -18.59
N LEU A 163 1.04 19.86 -18.83
CA LEU A 163 0.94 18.84 -17.78
C LEU A 163 2.03 19.00 -16.71
N SER A 164 3.28 19.23 -17.14
CA SER A 164 4.40 19.46 -16.22
C SER A 164 4.20 20.72 -15.36
N SER A 165 3.63 21.77 -15.94
CA SER A 165 3.37 23.03 -15.23
C SER A 165 2.21 22.95 -14.24
N GLU A 166 1.16 22.19 -14.59
CA GLU A 166 0.04 21.90 -13.69
C GLU A 166 0.53 21.12 -12.47
N GLU A 167 1.36 20.11 -12.68
CA GLU A 167 1.92 19.31 -11.60
C GLU A 167 2.79 20.12 -10.65
N ARG A 168 3.69 20.98 -11.18
CA ARG A 168 4.50 21.88 -10.35
C ARG A 168 3.65 22.83 -9.52
N ARG A 169 2.53 23.31 -10.06
CA ARG A 169 1.61 24.19 -9.31
C ARG A 169 0.89 23.42 -8.21
N SER A 170 0.46 22.18 -8.47
CA SER A 170 -0.14 21.32 -7.45
C SER A 170 0.85 21.04 -6.32
N GLN A 171 2.07 20.65 -6.65
CA GLN A 171 3.13 20.38 -5.66
C GLN A 171 3.48 21.63 -4.83
N GLN A 172 3.58 22.80 -5.46
CA GLN A 172 3.79 24.06 -4.73
C GLN A 172 2.62 24.41 -3.81
N GLY A 173 1.38 24.17 -4.25
CA GLY A 173 0.19 24.37 -3.43
C GLY A 173 0.18 23.47 -2.20
N GLU A 174 0.49 22.18 -2.38
CA GLU A 174 0.57 21.20 -1.29
C GLU A 174 1.69 21.53 -0.30
N GLN A 175 2.88 21.91 -0.78
CA GLN A 175 3.98 22.35 0.07
C GLN A 175 3.60 23.60 0.87
N GLN A 176 2.97 24.58 0.24
CA GLN A 176 2.54 25.80 0.93
C GLN A 176 1.46 25.50 1.98
N ASP A 177 0.52 24.62 1.67
CA ASP A 177 -0.51 24.19 2.62
C ASP A 177 0.09 23.42 3.79
N GLN A 178 1.10 22.58 3.55
CA GLN A 178 1.84 21.86 4.58
C GLN A 178 2.63 22.83 5.48
N GLU A 179 3.32 23.81 4.90
CA GLU A 179 4.02 24.85 5.66
C GLU A 179 3.05 25.69 6.50
N ASN A 180 1.90 26.07 5.93
CA ASN A 180 0.85 26.79 6.65
C ASN A 180 0.28 25.97 7.82
N ARG A 181 0.13 24.64 7.65
CA ARG A 181 -0.29 23.72 8.72
C ARG A 181 0.78 23.64 9.81
N ARG A 182 2.05 23.47 9.44
CA ARG A 182 3.18 23.44 10.38
C ARG A 182 3.25 24.75 11.19
N ALA A 183 3.14 25.90 10.53
CA ALA A 183 3.10 27.20 11.18
C ALA A 183 1.89 27.34 12.12
N SER A 184 0.70 26.89 11.70
CA SER A 184 -0.50 26.94 12.54
C SER A 184 -0.39 26.07 13.80
N VAL A 185 0.21 24.89 13.67
CA VAL A 185 0.49 23.99 14.78
C VAL A 185 1.51 24.63 15.73
N GLU A 186 2.59 25.21 15.21
CA GLU A 186 3.61 25.90 16.03
C GLU A 186 3.06 27.11 16.80
N VAL A 187 2.18 27.91 16.20
CA VAL A 187 1.50 29.02 16.86
C VAL A 187 0.59 28.52 17.99
N ASN A 188 -0.23 27.51 17.73
CA ASN A 188 -1.14 26.95 18.74
C ASN A 188 -0.36 26.34 19.91
N ILE A 189 0.70 25.60 19.63
CA ILE A 189 1.59 25.01 20.63
C ILE A 189 2.27 26.09 21.47
N SER A 190 2.84 27.12 20.83
CA SER A 190 3.55 28.18 21.57
C SER A 190 2.62 28.92 22.53
N SER A 191 1.37 29.17 22.12
CA SER A 191 0.37 29.81 23.00
C SER A 191 -0.07 28.96 24.19
N HIS A 192 0.02 27.63 24.10
CA HIS A 192 -0.30 26.71 25.20
C HIS A 192 0.90 26.42 26.11
N LEU A 193 2.12 26.42 25.57
CA LEU A 193 3.36 26.13 26.30
C LEU A 193 3.72 27.19 27.35
N GLU A 194 3.37 28.46 27.12
CA GLU A 194 3.74 29.56 28.02
C GLU A 194 3.00 29.51 29.38
N SER A 195 1.97 28.67 29.55
CA SER A 195 1.15 28.67 30.77
C SER A 195 1.16 27.40 31.64
N GLU A 196 1.74 26.27 31.20
CA GLU A 196 1.54 24.99 31.93
C GLU A 196 2.79 24.11 32.16
N ILE A 197 3.99 24.46 31.69
CA ILE A 197 5.20 23.65 32.01
C ILE A 197 5.76 24.05 33.37
N ASP A 198 5.19 23.49 34.43
CA ASP A 198 5.59 23.80 35.82
C ASP A 198 6.59 22.76 36.37
N HIS A 199 6.78 21.63 35.68
CA HIS A 199 7.61 20.52 36.18
C HIS A 199 8.57 19.97 35.12
N ALA A 200 9.88 20.08 35.42
CA ALA A 200 10.97 19.46 34.67
C ALA A 200 10.87 17.93 34.69
N SER A 201 10.11 17.36 33.76
CA SER A 201 9.92 15.93 33.60
C SER A 201 9.96 15.52 32.12
N PRO A 202 10.56 14.37 31.79
CA PRO A 202 10.49 13.81 30.43
C PRO A 202 9.09 13.32 30.05
N VAL A 203 8.16 13.18 31.01
CA VAL A 203 6.77 12.77 30.77
C VAL A 203 6.02 13.85 30.00
N GLY A 204 5.36 13.47 28.90
CA GLY A 204 4.60 14.40 28.09
C GLY A 204 4.32 13.89 26.67
N ILE A 205 3.72 14.75 25.86
CA ILE A 205 3.50 14.53 24.43
C ILE A 205 4.54 15.35 23.67
N TYR A 206 5.16 14.74 22.67
CA TYR A 206 6.17 15.33 21.82
C TYR A 206 5.75 15.18 20.36
N ILE A 207 5.99 16.24 19.59
CA ILE A 207 5.97 16.17 18.13
C ILE A 207 7.37 15.82 17.68
N VAL A 208 7.46 14.82 16.81
CA VAL A 208 8.71 14.30 16.27
C VAL A 208 8.97 14.94 14.91
N ASP A 209 10.18 15.42 14.75
CA ASP A 209 10.72 15.91 13.49
C ASP A 209 11.76 14.86 13.03
N SER A 210 11.37 14.06 12.02
CA SER A 210 12.28 13.16 11.34
C SER A 210 12.71 13.80 10.03
N HIS A 211 14.02 13.90 9.82
CA HIS A 211 14.60 14.19 8.51
C HIS A 211 14.45 12.99 7.58
N THR A 212 13.24 12.45 7.44
CA THR A 212 12.91 11.54 6.36
C THR A 212 12.67 12.41 5.14
N SER A 213 13.74 12.53 4.35
CA SER A 213 13.81 13.23 3.06
C SER A 213 12.51 13.13 2.28
N ASP A 214 12.02 14.30 1.81
CA ASP A 214 10.89 14.51 0.90
C ASP A 214 10.62 13.29 0.01
N GLY A 215 9.80 12.36 0.50
CA GLY A 215 9.34 11.24 -0.29
C GLY A 215 8.53 11.78 -1.46
N PRO A 216 8.67 11.22 -2.68
CA PRO A 216 7.92 11.67 -3.85
C PRO A 216 6.40 11.49 -3.70
N ASP A 217 5.97 10.67 -2.75
CA ASP A 217 4.56 10.44 -2.44
C ASP A 217 4.17 11.35 -1.27
N GLY A 218 3.61 12.52 -1.58
CA GLY A 218 3.10 13.52 -0.63
C GLY A 218 1.88 13.03 0.18
N PHE A 219 2.00 11.87 0.83
CA PHE A 219 1.06 11.48 1.85
C PHE A 219 1.04 12.57 2.91
N PRO A 220 -0.15 13.00 3.38
CA PRO A 220 -0.22 13.95 4.47
C PRO A 220 0.54 13.33 5.62
N GLU A 221 1.69 13.93 5.97
CA GLU A 221 2.49 13.52 7.14
C GLU A 221 1.51 13.44 8.30
N GLU A 222 1.11 12.23 8.66
CA GLU A 222 0.39 12.03 9.89
C GLU A 222 1.34 12.50 10.99
N GLU A 223 0.83 13.35 11.87
CA GLU A 223 1.64 14.08 12.84
C GLU A 223 2.46 13.08 13.67
N LEU A 224 3.77 13.03 13.37
CA LEU A 224 4.69 12.12 14.01
C LEU A 224 4.70 12.46 15.50
N SER A 225 4.28 11.51 16.32
CA SER A 225 4.03 11.79 17.73
C SER A 225 4.71 10.75 18.61
N LEU A 226 5.19 11.21 19.75
CA LEU A 226 5.75 10.40 20.82
C LEU A 226 5.13 10.83 22.14
N THR A 227 4.47 9.91 22.83
CA THR A 227 3.86 10.18 24.14
C THR A 227 4.59 9.39 25.21
N ILE A 228 5.35 10.08 26.08
CA ILE A 228 6.14 9.48 27.17
C ILE A 228 5.35 9.54 28.48
N TYR A 229 5.33 8.44 29.23
CA TYR A 229 4.71 8.34 30.55
C TYR A 229 5.49 7.43 31.50
N GLU A 230 5.26 7.63 32.80
CA GLU A 230 5.84 6.79 33.85
C GLU A 230 5.16 5.43 33.92
N THR A 231 5.95 4.39 34.16
CA THR A 231 5.44 3.06 34.49
C THR A 231 5.30 2.91 36.01
N SER A 232 4.73 1.79 36.47
CA SER A 232 4.73 1.44 37.90
C SER A 232 6.12 1.11 38.46
N THR A 233 7.12 0.88 37.58
CA THR A 233 8.48 0.51 37.97
C THR A 233 9.35 1.77 38.06
N PRO A 234 9.93 2.08 39.24
CA PRO A 234 10.77 3.27 39.39
C PRO A 234 11.95 3.29 38.41
N GLY A 235 12.20 4.45 37.79
CA GLY A 235 13.29 4.62 36.81
C GLY A 235 12.98 4.08 35.41
N MET A 236 11.77 3.58 35.19
CA MET A 236 11.32 3.05 33.91
C MET A 236 10.17 3.90 33.33
N LEU A 237 10.36 4.35 32.09
CA LEU A 237 9.35 5.07 31.32
C LEU A 237 8.92 4.22 30.12
N GLN A 238 7.69 4.42 29.69
CA GLN A 238 7.17 3.88 28.45
C GLN A 238 6.80 5.05 27.54
N ALA A 239 6.97 4.88 26.24
CA ALA A 239 6.46 5.81 25.27
C ALA A 239 5.73 5.10 24.15
N ASP A 240 4.61 5.68 23.72
CA ASP A 240 3.89 5.25 22.54
C ASP A 240 4.32 6.15 21.39
N PHE A 241 4.66 5.57 20.24
CA PHE A 241 5.14 6.32 19.09
C PHE A 241 4.36 6.00 17.82
N VAL A 242 4.22 7.02 16.97
CA VAL A 242 3.70 6.90 15.60
C VAL A 242 4.66 7.67 14.70
N PHE A 243 5.55 6.94 14.03
CA PHE A 243 6.53 7.46 13.09
C PHE A 243 6.22 6.96 11.68
N ASP A 244 5.70 7.85 10.84
CA ASP A 244 5.34 7.59 9.45
C ASP A 244 4.41 6.37 9.35
N ASN A 245 4.82 5.33 8.61
CA ASN A 245 4.07 4.09 8.47
C ASN A 245 4.28 3.10 9.63
N THR A 246 4.93 3.50 10.71
CA THR A 246 5.26 2.62 11.84
C THR A 246 4.70 3.17 13.14
N GLU A 247 3.98 2.34 13.89
CA GLU A 247 3.54 2.64 15.26
C GLU A 247 4.09 1.61 16.24
N GLY A 248 4.27 1.97 17.50
CA GLY A 248 4.83 1.03 18.47
C GLY A 248 5.00 1.56 19.88
N ILE A 249 5.76 0.79 20.66
CA ILE A 249 6.12 1.11 22.04
C ILE A 249 7.63 1.19 22.17
N MET A 250 8.07 2.21 22.91
CA MET A 250 9.43 2.37 23.40
C MET A 250 9.44 2.20 24.92
N LEU A 251 10.46 1.51 25.41
CA LEU A 251 10.81 1.37 26.81
C LEU A 251 12.09 2.14 27.07
N LEU A 252 12.06 3.09 28.01
CA LEU A 252 13.15 4.02 28.28
C LEU A 252 13.63 3.87 29.71
N SER A 253 14.95 3.73 29.89
CA SER A 253 15.59 3.80 31.21
C SER A 253 17.02 4.31 31.07
N SER A 254 17.49 5.05 32.07
CA SER A 254 18.91 5.42 32.17
C SER A 254 19.78 4.28 32.69
N ASP A 255 19.17 3.28 33.33
CA ASP A 255 19.86 2.13 33.89
C ASP A 255 19.60 0.89 33.03
N LYS A 256 20.69 0.40 32.43
CA LYS A 256 20.67 -0.79 31.58
C LYS A 256 20.20 -2.04 32.31
N SER A 257 20.47 -2.15 33.61
CA SER A 257 20.07 -3.30 34.41
C SER A 257 18.55 -3.32 34.63
N ILE A 258 17.98 -2.19 35.06
CA ILE A 258 16.53 -2.01 35.23
C ILE A 258 15.79 -2.30 33.92
N LEU A 259 16.29 -1.79 32.79
CA LEU A 259 15.69 -2.04 31.48
C LEU A 259 15.66 -3.53 31.13
N LYS A 260 16.76 -4.24 31.37
CA LYS A 260 16.86 -5.69 31.12
C LYS A 260 15.96 -6.50 32.04
N ASP A 261 15.92 -6.17 33.32
CA ASP A 261 15.11 -6.88 34.30
C ASP A 261 13.61 -6.69 33.99
N TYR A 262 13.22 -5.48 33.58
CA TYR A 262 11.85 -5.19 33.15
C TYR A 262 11.45 -6.00 31.92
N LEU A 263 12.31 -6.06 30.90
CA LEU A 263 12.08 -6.88 29.70
C LEU A 263 11.93 -8.36 30.04
N ALA A 264 12.83 -8.90 30.88
CA ALA A 264 12.78 -10.29 31.29
C ALA A 264 11.51 -10.65 32.08
N GLU A 265 10.93 -9.70 32.83
CA GLU A 265 9.63 -9.91 33.49
C GLU A 265 8.47 -9.83 32.50
N ALA A 266 8.50 -8.88 31.56
CA ALA A 266 7.48 -8.73 30.53
C ALA A 266 7.35 -9.99 29.65
N GLU A 267 8.49 -10.61 29.30
CA GLU A 267 8.54 -11.88 28.55
C GLU A 267 8.00 -13.07 29.35
N ARG A 268 8.28 -13.15 30.67
CA ARG A 268 7.76 -14.23 31.53
C ARG A 268 6.23 -14.22 31.64
N ASP A 269 5.61 -13.05 31.57
CA ASP A 269 4.16 -12.93 31.65
C ASP A 269 3.46 -13.38 30.36
N GLU A 270 4.17 -13.45 29.21
CA GLU A 270 3.63 -14.03 27.96
C GLU A 270 3.32 -15.53 28.11
N ASP A 271 4.23 -16.30 28.71
CA ASP A 271 4.10 -17.75 28.88
C ASP A 271 2.93 -18.20 29.76
N ARG A 272 2.46 -17.31 30.64
CA ARG A 272 1.34 -17.60 31.56
C ARG A 272 -0.02 -17.57 30.86
N ILE A 273 -0.10 -16.98 29.67
CA ILE A 273 -1.33 -16.90 28.87
C ILE A 273 -1.35 -18.06 27.87
N ARG A 274 -1.21 -19.30 28.36
CA ARG A 274 -1.55 -20.48 27.54
C ARG A 274 -3.06 -20.66 27.51
N PRO A 275 -3.68 -20.80 26.32
CA PRO A 275 -5.10 -21.07 26.21
C PRO A 275 -5.34 -22.52 26.64
N SER A 276 -5.61 -22.73 27.92
CA SER A 276 -6.29 -23.94 28.37
C SER A 276 -7.67 -23.95 27.70
N ASP A 277 -7.90 -25.00 26.93
CA ASP A 277 -9.07 -25.23 26.09
C ASP A 277 -10.40 -24.90 26.78
N ARG A 278 -11.16 -24.02 26.12
CA ARG A 278 -12.62 -23.99 25.98
C ARG A 278 -13.50 -23.93 27.25
N SER A 279 -14.40 -22.94 27.16
CA SER A 279 -15.67 -22.77 27.90
C SER A 279 -15.59 -22.04 29.24
N SER A 280 -15.49 -20.72 29.18
CA SER A 280 -16.60 -19.87 29.66
C SER A 280 -16.34 -18.42 29.31
N GLU A 281 -17.33 -17.78 28.70
CA GLU A 281 -17.47 -16.33 28.68
C GLU A 281 -17.58 -15.85 30.13
N LYS A 282 -16.44 -15.56 30.75
CA LYS A 282 -16.39 -14.73 31.96
C LYS A 282 -15.41 -13.63 31.66
N ALA A 283 -15.95 -12.43 31.44
CA ALA A 283 -15.21 -11.20 31.38
C ALA A 283 -14.19 -11.17 32.54
N TYR A 284 -12.92 -11.33 32.20
CA TYR A 284 -11.82 -11.23 33.15
C TYR A 284 -11.72 -9.76 33.59
N LYS A 285 -12.48 -9.40 34.62
CA LYS A 285 -12.16 -8.26 35.47
C LYS A 285 -10.79 -8.55 36.08
N ARG A 286 -9.72 -8.03 35.46
CA ARG A 286 -8.37 -8.06 36.02
C ARG A 286 -8.47 -7.51 37.45
N ARG A 287 -8.15 -8.35 38.43
CA ARG A 287 -7.97 -7.93 39.81
C ARG A 287 -6.73 -7.03 39.84
N LEU A 288 -6.94 -5.73 40.00
CA LEU A 288 -5.91 -4.84 40.49
C LEU A 288 -5.39 -5.42 41.83
N PRO A 289 -4.06 -5.44 42.07
CA PRO A 289 -3.51 -5.95 43.32
C PRO A 289 -4.12 -5.21 44.50
N ALA A 290 -4.54 -5.98 45.51
CA ALA A 290 -5.20 -5.46 46.69
C ALA A 290 -4.30 -4.43 47.38
N SER A 291 -4.77 -3.18 47.42
CA SER A 291 -4.21 -2.10 48.22
C SER A 291 -4.22 -2.52 49.69
N SER A 292 -3.05 -2.84 50.23
CA SER A 292 -2.88 -2.97 51.66
C SER A 292 -2.93 -1.58 52.28
N THR A 293 -3.93 -1.37 53.13
CA THR A 293 -4.22 -0.14 53.85
C THR A 293 -3.16 0.14 54.91
N ASN A 294 -2.00 0.63 54.49
CA ASN A 294 -1.04 1.29 55.37
C ASN A 294 -1.06 2.79 55.09
N ARG A 295 -1.45 3.56 56.12
CA ARG A 295 -1.47 5.04 56.13
C ARG A 295 -0.12 5.57 55.62
N PRO A 296 -0.07 6.36 54.54
CA PRO A 296 1.18 6.91 54.05
C PRO A 296 1.67 7.97 55.03
N GLN A 297 2.83 7.72 55.63
CA GLN A 297 3.65 8.81 56.19
C GLN A 297 3.87 9.81 55.05
N LYS A 298 3.66 11.10 55.35
CA LYS A 298 3.88 12.24 54.46
C LYS A 298 5.38 12.32 54.13
N GLN A 299 5.84 11.44 53.25
CA GLN A 299 7.20 11.46 52.73
C GLN A 299 7.34 12.76 51.95
N ARG A 300 8.32 13.56 52.36
CA ARG A 300 8.73 14.77 51.68
C ARG A 300 8.99 14.38 50.21
N ARG A 301 8.22 14.97 49.29
CA ARG A 301 8.31 14.76 47.85
C ARG A 301 9.72 15.20 47.44
N VAL A 302 10.66 14.26 47.37
CA VAL A 302 11.97 14.52 46.78
C VAL A 302 11.69 14.63 45.29
N GLU A 303 11.99 15.79 44.71
CA GLU A 303 11.83 15.98 43.28
C GLU A 303 12.68 14.92 42.55
N PRO A 304 12.08 14.11 41.68
CA PRO A 304 12.81 13.10 40.94
C PRO A 304 13.84 13.81 40.05
N ASN A 305 15.13 13.52 40.29
CA ASN A 305 16.20 14.01 39.44
C ASN A 305 16.29 13.10 38.20
N TYR A 306 15.57 13.46 37.15
CA TYR A 306 15.59 12.71 35.90
C TYR A 306 16.93 12.88 35.16
N PRO A 307 17.48 11.79 34.60
CA PRO A 307 18.68 11.83 33.76
C PRO A 307 18.38 12.43 32.39
N LEU A 308 19.41 12.99 31.72
CA LEU A 308 19.26 13.56 30.38
C LEU A 308 19.40 12.52 29.25
N LYS A 309 19.87 11.31 29.56
CA LYS A 309 20.13 10.26 28.57
C LYS A 309 19.43 8.97 28.98
N TYR A 310 18.70 8.39 28.02
CA TYR A 310 17.94 7.16 28.16
C TYR A 310 18.39 6.15 27.10
N LEU A 311 18.51 4.89 27.52
CA LEU A 311 18.57 3.74 26.63
C LEU A 311 17.14 3.39 26.23
N VAL A 312 16.97 3.05 24.95
CA VAL A 312 15.66 2.72 24.38
C VAL A 312 15.67 1.28 23.90
N LYS A 313 14.57 0.60 24.19
CA LYS A 313 14.18 -0.68 23.61
C LYS A 313 12.81 -0.49 22.97
N LEU A 314 12.62 -0.94 21.73
CA LEU A 314 11.36 -0.74 21.04
C LEU A 314 10.91 -1.98 20.28
N LYS A 315 9.59 -2.08 20.10
CA LYS A 315 8.90 -3.01 19.21
C LYS A 315 7.86 -2.22 18.42
N SER A 316 7.51 -2.68 17.23
CA SER A 316 6.73 -1.88 16.31
C SER A 316 5.75 -2.67 15.46
N ARG A 317 4.89 -1.95 14.75
CA ARG A 317 3.89 -2.47 13.83
C ARG A 317 3.79 -1.52 12.64
N GLU A 318 3.88 -2.08 11.45
CA GLU A 318 3.67 -1.33 10.21
C GLU A 318 2.17 -1.06 10.02
N ARG A 319 1.75 0.19 9.85
CA ARG A 319 0.36 0.62 9.80
C ARG A 319 -0.36 0.19 8.53
N GLY A 320 0.37 0.10 7.41
CA GLY A 320 -0.14 -0.37 6.12
C GLY A 320 -0.46 -1.87 6.12
N THR A 321 0.54 -2.71 6.34
CA THR A 321 0.35 -4.18 6.36
C THR A 321 -0.22 -4.74 7.66
N ARG A 322 -0.20 -3.94 8.74
CA ARG A 322 -0.46 -4.36 10.14
C ARG A 322 0.47 -5.49 10.59
N MET A 323 1.66 -5.57 10.04
CA MET A 323 2.66 -6.55 10.43
C MET A 323 3.40 -6.07 11.67
N ILE A 324 3.40 -6.87 12.72
CA ILE A 324 4.16 -6.60 13.95
C ILE A 324 5.62 -7.02 13.73
N ASP A 325 6.56 -6.10 13.96
CA ASP A 325 7.96 -6.43 14.22
C ASP A 325 8.14 -6.66 15.73
N TYR A 326 8.17 -7.93 16.09
CA TYR A 326 8.30 -8.38 17.47
C TYR A 326 9.75 -8.45 17.95
N GLU A 327 10.74 -8.28 17.04
CA GLU A 327 12.15 -8.27 17.41
C GLU A 327 12.47 -7.01 18.21
N GLU A 328 13.19 -7.17 19.32
CA GLU A 328 13.61 -6.04 20.11
C GLU A 328 14.68 -5.21 19.40
N ARG A 329 14.36 -3.96 19.11
CA ARG A 329 15.34 -3.02 18.56
C ARG A 329 15.89 -2.10 19.64
N ASN A 330 17.10 -1.58 19.39
CA ASN A 330 17.81 -0.71 20.34
C ASN A 330 17.77 0.75 19.88
N GLY A 331 17.85 1.67 20.82
CA GLY A 331 18.02 3.08 20.55
C GLY A 331 18.52 3.87 21.77
N SER A 332 18.54 5.18 21.63
CA SER A 332 18.82 6.11 22.72
C SER A 332 18.15 7.45 22.49
N ILE A 333 17.75 8.11 23.58
CA ILE A 333 17.21 9.47 23.59
C ILE A 333 18.09 10.33 24.49
N THR A 334 18.47 11.52 24.02
CA THR A 334 19.26 12.49 24.77
C THR A 334 18.57 13.85 24.76
N PHE A 335 18.10 14.29 25.93
CA PHE A 335 17.52 15.62 26.14
C PHE A 335 18.60 16.70 26.15
N GLY A 336 18.26 17.87 25.59
CA GLY A 336 19.20 18.99 25.49
C GLY A 336 19.55 19.60 26.85
N ASP A 337 18.59 19.63 27.77
CA ASP A 337 18.72 20.22 29.09
C ASP A 337 17.69 19.64 30.08
N LYS A 338 17.68 20.16 31.32
CA LYS A 338 16.77 19.73 32.39
C LYS A 338 15.33 20.25 32.23
N SER A 339 15.02 21.06 31.22
CA SER A 339 13.63 21.43 30.94
C SER A 339 12.87 20.28 30.28
N PHE A 340 13.59 19.34 29.67
CA PHE A 340 13.03 18.26 28.85
C PHE A 340 12.16 18.75 27.68
N ALA A 341 12.30 20.02 27.28
CA ALA A 341 11.49 20.61 26.20
C ALA A 341 11.82 20.05 24.81
N SER A 342 13.02 19.51 24.62
CA SER A 342 13.41 18.86 23.38
C SER A 342 14.49 17.80 23.59
N PHE A 343 14.55 16.85 22.66
CA PHE A 343 15.60 15.83 22.65
C PHE A 343 16.00 15.43 21.22
N ARG A 344 17.15 14.76 21.12
CA ARG A 344 17.57 14.00 19.93
C ARG A 344 17.55 12.50 20.23
N GLY A 345 16.95 11.73 19.33
CA GLY A 345 16.84 10.29 19.39
C GLY A 345 17.61 9.62 18.26
N VAL A 346 18.07 8.40 18.52
CA VAL A 346 18.61 7.49 17.51
C VAL A 346 18.03 6.11 17.80
N ALA A 347 17.38 5.49 16.84
CA ALA A 347 16.74 4.18 17.02
C ALA A 347 16.86 3.31 15.76
N ASP A 348 16.87 2.00 15.97
CA ASP A 348 16.77 1.01 14.91
C ASP A 348 15.30 0.61 14.73
N PHE A 349 14.74 0.79 13.53
CA PHE A 349 13.34 0.43 13.21
C PHE A 349 13.25 -0.89 12.41
N GLY A 350 14.37 -1.55 12.16
CA GLY A 350 14.42 -2.85 11.47
C GLY A 350 14.24 -2.77 9.94
N PRO A 351 14.42 -3.92 9.25
CA PRO A 351 14.40 -4.02 7.79
C PRO A 351 13.00 -3.90 7.17
N GLY A 352 11.94 -3.87 7.98
CA GLY A 352 10.58 -3.56 7.51
C GLY A 352 10.39 -2.08 7.17
N ALA A 353 11.31 -1.23 7.62
CA ALA A 353 11.34 0.19 7.31
C ALA A 353 12.10 0.51 5.99
N ASP A 354 12.34 -0.48 5.12
CA ASP A 354 13.01 -0.27 3.81
C ASP A 354 12.25 0.72 2.89
N TYR A 355 10.97 1.00 3.15
CA TYR A 355 10.21 2.06 2.48
C TYR A 355 10.29 3.43 3.19
N ILE A 356 10.81 3.46 4.42
CA ILE A 356 11.08 4.66 5.22
C ILE A 356 12.57 4.97 5.08
N CYS A 357 12.96 5.35 3.86
CA CYS A 357 14.31 5.77 3.47
C CYS A 357 15.36 4.63 3.45
N ASP A 358 16.36 4.74 2.57
CA ASP A 358 17.58 3.92 2.48
C ASP A 358 18.49 3.98 3.75
N VAL A 359 17.90 4.22 4.92
CA VAL A 359 18.58 4.45 6.18
C VAL A 359 18.64 3.12 6.91
N GLY A 360 19.79 2.46 6.79
CA GLY A 360 20.11 1.27 7.58
C GLY A 360 20.04 1.52 9.09
N ASN A 361 20.39 0.48 9.86
CA ASN A 361 20.48 0.49 11.32
C ASN A 361 20.88 1.87 11.89
N GLN A 362 19.98 2.53 12.65
CA GLN A 362 20.14 3.81 13.38
C GLN A 362 19.62 5.10 12.69
N THR A 363 18.29 5.22 12.57
CA THR A 363 17.62 6.46 12.16
C THR A 363 17.68 7.52 13.26
N SER A 364 18.11 8.73 12.92
CA SER A 364 18.08 9.88 13.83
C SER A 364 16.77 10.65 13.72
N PHE A 365 16.29 11.15 14.85
CA PHE A 365 15.09 11.99 14.93
C PHE A 365 15.24 13.02 16.03
N SER A 366 14.46 14.09 15.97
CA SER A 366 14.37 15.07 17.05
C SER A 366 12.92 15.23 17.48
N ALA A 367 12.67 15.74 18.67
CA ALA A 367 11.31 15.97 19.12
C ALA A 367 11.22 17.18 20.05
N LYS A 368 10.06 17.85 20.01
CA LYS A 368 9.74 19.00 20.84
C LYS A 368 8.50 18.70 21.68
N LYS A 369 8.58 18.98 22.98
CA LYS A 369 7.49 18.76 23.93
C LYS A 369 6.37 19.76 23.68
N ILE A 370 5.14 19.28 23.61
CA ILE A 370 3.94 20.10 23.40
C ILE A 370 2.96 20.06 24.58
N SER A 371 3.09 19.07 25.46
CA SER A 371 2.24 18.91 26.65
C SER A 371 2.97 18.12 27.73
N ASP A 372 2.82 18.51 29.00
CA ASP A 372 3.24 17.74 30.17
C ASP A 372 2.23 16.63 30.53
N LYS A 373 0.99 16.77 30.07
CA LYS A 373 -0.08 15.82 30.31
C LYS A 373 0.01 14.72 29.25
N SER A 374 0.55 13.57 29.63
CA SER A 374 0.46 12.36 28.82
C SER A 374 -0.70 11.48 29.28
N ARG A 375 -1.30 10.77 28.33
CA ARG A 375 -2.28 9.72 28.58
C ARG A 375 -1.76 8.47 27.90
N ALA A 376 -1.56 7.40 28.66
CA ALA A 376 -1.20 6.11 28.10
C ALA A 376 -2.24 5.68 27.06
N SER A 377 -1.80 5.23 25.89
CA SER A 377 -2.69 4.68 24.84
C SER A 377 -3.43 3.42 25.29
N GLY A 378 -2.90 2.75 26.32
CA GLY A 378 -3.34 1.43 26.77
C GLY A 378 -2.63 0.29 26.06
N GLN A 379 -1.80 0.57 25.05
CA GLN A 379 -0.91 -0.41 24.47
C GLN A 379 0.18 -0.80 25.46
N ILE A 380 0.55 -2.07 25.48
CA ILE A 380 1.61 -2.61 26.33
C ILE A 380 2.62 -3.38 25.49
N TRP A 381 3.84 -3.55 26.02
CA TRP A 381 4.94 -4.23 25.33
C TRP A 381 4.54 -5.56 24.67
N ASN A 382 3.71 -6.35 25.36
CA ASN A 382 3.28 -7.68 24.90
C ASN A 382 2.25 -7.64 23.76
N ASP A 383 1.66 -6.47 23.45
CA ASP A 383 0.82 -6.27 22.26
C ASP A 383 1.65 -6.30 20.95
N PHE A 384 2.97 -6.32 21.07
CA PHE A 384 3.93 -6.45 19.98
C PHE A 384 4.78 -7.72 20.12
N SER A 385 4.29 -8.73 20.86
CA SER A 385 4.96 -10.02 21.05
C SER A 385 4.92 -10.90 19.79
N GLU A 386 5.80 -11.90 19.73
CA GLU A 386 5.76 -12.94 18.67
C GLU A 386 4.42 -13.69 18.71
N GLN A 387 3.89 -13.96 19.91
CA GLN A 387 2.59 -14.59 20.09
C GLN A 387 1.46 -13.75 19.48
N GLN A 388 1.47 -12.43 19.70
CA GLN A 388 0.48 -11.53 19.12
C GLN A 388 0.64 -11.42 17.60
N TYR A 389 1.88 -11.38 17.09
CA TYR A 389 2.17 -11.47 15.66
C TYR A 389 1.56 -12.73 15.03
N GLU A 390 1.79 -13.88 15.64
CA GLU A 390 1.26 -15.17 15.18
C GLU A 390 -0.28 -15.20 15.22
N TYR A 391 -0.87 -14.69 16.30
CA TYR A 391 -2.32 -14.56 16.42
C TYR A 391 -2.91 -13.70 15.29
N GLU A 392 -2.37 -12.51 15.06
CA GLU A 392 -2.84 -11.59 14.02
C GLU A 392 -2.60 -12.14 12.61
N ARG A 393 -1.47 -12.80 12.39
CA ARG A 393 -1.14 -13.50 11.13
C ARG A 393 -2.19 -14.56 10.80
N VAL A 394 -2.56 -15.43 11.75
CA VAL A 394 -3.59 -16.46 11.54
C VAL A 394 -4.99 -15.85 11.39
N ALA A 395 -5.32 -14.82 12.18
CA ALA A 395 -6.62 -14.16 12.13
C ALA A 395 -6.91 -13.52 10.76
N ARG A 396 -5.89 -12.97 10.08
CA ARG A 396 -6.00 -12.39 8.73
C ARG A 396 -6.52 -13.40 7.69
N TRP A 397 -6.14 -14.67 7.80
CA TRP A 397 -6.61 -15.73 6.88
C TRP A 397 -8.03 -16.20 7.18
N ARG A 398 -8.46 -16.14 8.45
CA ARG A 398 -9.79 -16.60 8.85
C ARG A 398 -10.91 -15.62 8.49
N ARG A 399 -10.63 -14.31 8.46
CA ARG A 399 -11.62 -13.27 8.13
C ARG A 399 -11.96 -13.15 6.64
N ARG A 400 -11.23 -13.84 5.76
CA ARG A 400 -11.48 -13.85 4.30
C ARG A 400 -12.34 -15.03 3.83
N ARG A 401 -12.85 -15.85 4.75
CA ARG A 401 -13.89 -16.87 4.51
C ARG A 401 -15.17 -16.41 5.15
#